data_AF-A0A950RN17-F1
#
_entry.id   AF-A0A950RN17-F1
#
_cell.length_a   1.000
_cell.length_b   1.000
_cell.length_c   1.000
_cell.angle_alpha   90.00
_cell.angle_beta   90.00
_cell.angle_gamma   90.00
#
_symmetry.space_group_name_H-M   'P 1'
#
loop_
_entity.id
_entity.type
_entity.pdbx_description
1 polymer ?
#
loop_
_entity_poly.entity_id
_entity_poly.type
_entity_poly.pdbx_seq_one_letter_code
_entity_poly.pdbx_strand_id
1 'polypeptide(L)'
;MLRLAAVLAVPLVLYALVATGQKALDNYRLNREADALRAEVVALRGQNIQLQQDIEDARTDVAIERIAREQLGLVKPGDKPLVLLGDAASAPPAQPSAAAGAGPARPADQRPIWRQWWDVFFG
;
A
#
# COMPACT_ATOMS: atom_id res chain seq x y z
N MET A 1 -9.79 54.80 53.50
CA MET A 1 -10.57 54.46 52.29
C MET A 1 -9.83 53.53 51.33
N LEU A 2 -8.55 53.78 51.01
CA LEU A 2 -7.76 52.92 50.10
C LEU A 2 -7.71 51.43 50.48
N ARG A 3 -7.55 51.11 51.78
CA ARG A 3 -7.49 49.71 52.24
C ARG A 3 -8.83 48.97 52.13
N LEU A 4 -9.96 49.65 52.33
CA LEU A 4 -11.30 49.08 52.15
C LEU A 4 -11.60 48.83 50.67
N ALA A 5 -11.20 49.75 49.79
CA ALA A 5 -11.32 49.57 48.34
C ALA A 5 -10.48 48.38 47.85
N ALA A 6 -9.26 48.21 48.37
CA ALA A 6 -8.41 47.08 48.04
C ALA A 6 -9.02 45.72 48.45
N VAL A 7 -9.63 45.64 49.64
CA VAL A 7 -10.25 44.40 50.15
C VAL A 7 -11.44 43.96 49.28
N LEU A 8 -12.17 44.89 48.66
CA LEU A 8 -13.25 44.57 47.71
C LEU A 8 -12.75 44.33 46.28
N ALA A 9 -11.73 45.06 45.83
CA ALA A 9 -11.21 44.96 44.47
C ALA A 9 -10.44 43.67 44.22
N VAL A 10 -9.64 43.20 45.18
CA VAL A 10 -8.82 41.98 45.05
C VAL A 10 -9.66 40.74 44.72
N PRO A 11 -10.73 40.37 45.47
CA PRO A 11 -11.54 39.21 45.14
C PRO A 11 -12.29 39.37 43.82
N LEU A 12 -12.70 40.59 43.45
CA LEU A 12 -13.35 40.86 42.16
C LEU A 12 -12.39 40.60 40.98
N VAL A 13 -11.14 41.07 41.09
CA VAL A 13 -10.09 40.84 40.09
C VAL A 13 -9.72 39.37 40.05
N LEU A 14 -9.61 38.70 41.20
CA LEU A 14 -9.35 37.26 41.26
C LEU A 14 -10.46 36.44 40.58
N TYR A 15 -11.72 36.80 40.83
CA TYR A 15 -12.88 36.19 40.18
C TYR A 15 -12.84 36.40 38.66
N ALA A 16 -12.56 37.63 38.20
CA ALA A 16 -12.44 37.95 36.79
C ALA A 16 -11.28 37.18 36.12
N LEU A 17 -10.14 36.99 36.80
CA LEU A 17 -9.02 36.20 36.32
C LEU A 17 -9.40 34.73 36.12
N VAL A 18 -10.07 34.12 37.11
CA VAL A 18 -10.51 32.71 37.02
C VAL A 18 -11.56 32.53 35.93
N ALA A 19 -12.55 33.42 35.85
CA ALA A 19 -13.62 33.36 34.86
C ALA A 19 -13.10 33.53 33.42
N THR A 20 -12.14 34.44 33.21
CA THR A 20 -11.53 34.67 31.90
C THR A 20 -10.58 33.53 31.52
N GLY A 21 -9.83 32.99 32.49
CA GLY A 21 -8.89 31.90 32.27
C GLY A 21 -9.56 30.63 31.75
N GLN A 22 -10.69 30.23 32.35
CA GLN A 22 -11.45 29.06 31.90
C GLN A 22 -11.98 29.24 30.47
N LYS A 23 -12.55 30.40 30.16
CA LYS A 23 -13.06 30.72 28.82
C LYS A 23 -11.97 30.74 27.75
N ALA A 24 -10.76 31.19 28.09
CA ALA A 24 -9.63 31.19 27.17
C ALA A 24 -9.18 29.77 26.81
N LEU A 25 -9.12 28.88 27.80
CA LEU A 25 -8.80 27.46 27.61
C LEU A 25 -9.83 26.74 26.74
N ASP A 26 -11.12 26.97 27.00
CA ASP A 26 -12.20 26.34 26.23
C ASP A 26 -12.20 26.83 24.79
N ASN A 27 -12.07 28.13 24.55
CA ASN A 27 -11.96 28.68 23.19
C ASN A 27 -10.76 28.10 22.45
N TYR A 28 -9.61 27.95 23.11
CA TYR A 28 -8.43 27.34 22.48
C TYR A 28 -8.67 25.88 22.08
N ARG A 29 -9.35 25.09 22.92
CA ARG A 29 -9.72 23.70 22.62
C ARG A 29 -10.70 23.61 21.46
N LEU A 30 -11.77 24.41 21.49
CA LEU A 30 -12.76 24.45 20.42
C LEU A 30 -12.13 24.86 19.08
N ASN A 31 -11.21 25.83 19.09
CA ASN A 31 -10.56 26.26 17.86
C ASN A 31 -9.62 25.19 17.30
N ARG A 32 -8.88 24.50 18.18
CA ARG A 32 -8.06 23.32 17.81
C ARG A 32 -8.89 22.22 17.18
N GLU A 33 -10.05 21.90 17.76
CA GLU A 33 -10.96 20.88 17.24
C GLU A 33 -11.55 21.30 15.89
N ALA A 34 -11.98 22.57 15.77
CA ALA A 34 -12.46 23.11 14.51
C ALA A 34 -11.39 23.06 13.40
N ASP A 35 -10.14 23.37 13.73
CA ASP A 35 -9.04 23.30 12.76
C ASP A 35 -8.71 21.86 12.35
N ALA A 36 -8.77 20.90 13.29
CA ALA A 36 -8.62 19.48 12.99
C ALA A 36 -9.72 18.98 12.05
N LEU A 37 -11.00 19.29 12.35
CA LEU A 37 -12.14 18.93 11.51
C LEU A 37 -12.04 19.56 10.11
N ARG A 38 -11.60 20.82 10.02
CA ARG A 38 -11.38 21.48 8.71
C ARG A 38 -10.31 20.75 7.90
N ALA A 39 -9.21 20.35 8.52
CA ALA A 39 -8.16 19.59 7.85
C ALA A 39 -8.68 18.24 7.33
N GLU A 40 -9.48 17.54 8.14
CA GLU A 40 -10.11 16.27 7.77
C GLU A 40 -11.07 16.44 6.58
N VAL A 41 -11.90 17.48 6.58
CA VAL A 41 -12.80 17.79 5.46
C VAL A 41 -12.02 18.05 4.17
N VAL A 42 -10.90 18.78 4.24
CA VAL A 42 -10.04 19.02 3.07
C VAL A 42 -9.44 17.71 2.56
N ALA A 43 -8.93 16.86 3.46
CA ALA A 43 -8.38 15.56 3.10
C ALA A 43 -9.43 14.65 2.43
N LEU A 44 -10.62 14.54 3.02
CA LEU A 44 -11.73 13.74 2.49
C LEU A 44 -12.21 14.25 1.13
N ARG A 45 -12.29 15.57 0.93
CA ARG A 45 -12.61 16.15 -0.38
C ARG A 45 -11.56 15.80 -1.42
N GLY A 46 -10.27 15.88 -1.07
CA GLY A 46 -9.19 15.47 -1.97
C GLY A 46 -9.30 14.00 -2.37
N GLN A 47 -9.54 13.11 -1.41
CA GLN A 47 -9.78 11.69 -1.68
C GLN A 47 -10.99 11.47 -2.58
N ASN A 48 -12.10 12.17 -2.30
CA ASN A 48 -13.31 12.04 -3.11
C ASN A 48 -13.08 12.44 -4.57
N ILE A 49 -12.36 13.53 -4.82
CA ILE A 49 -11.99 13.96 -6.18
C ILE A 49 -11.13 12.90 -6.86
N GLN A 50 -10.14 12.34 -6.17
CA GLN A 50 -9.30 11.29 -6.73
C GLN A 50 -10.14 10.04 -7.10
N LEU A 51 -11.00 9.58 -6.19
CA LEU A 51 -11.87 8.44 -6.46
C LEU A 51 -12.83 8.70 -7.63
N GLN A 52 -13.33 9.92 -7.79
CA GLN A 52 -14.15 10.27 -8.94
C GLN A 52 -13.36 10.18 -10.25
N GLN A 53 -12.11 10.65 -10.27
CA GLN A 53 -11.23 10.52 -11.43
C GLN A 53 -10.97 9.04 -11.76
N ASP A 54 -10.66 8.23 -10.75
CA ASP A 54 -10.42 6.80 -10.92
C ASP A 54 -11.67 6.08 -11.50
N ILE A 55 -12.87 6.48 -11.08
CA ILE A 55 -14.14 5.95 -11.62
C ILE A 55 -14.32 6.36 -13.08
N GLU A 56 -14.09 7.63 -13.43
CA GLU A 56 -14.22 8.11 -14.80
C GLU A 56 -13.19 7.44 -15.72
N ASP A 57 -11.94 7.28 -15.26
CA ASP A 57 -10.90 6.56 -15.98
C ASP A 57 -11.26 5.08 -16.18
N ALA A 58 -11.80 4.44 -15.15
CA ALA A 58 -12.26 3.05 -15.23
C ALA A 58 -13.45 2.86 -16.19
N ARG A 59 -14.24 3.91 -16.45
CA ARG A 59 -15.35 3.90 -17.42
C ARG A 59 -14.91 4.10 -18.86
N THR A 60 -13.66 4.48 -19.11
CA THR A 60 -13.16 4.64 -20.47
C THR A 60 -13.09 3.30 -21.21
N ASP A 61 -13.36 3.32 -22.52
CA ASP A 61 -13.29 2.13 -23.36
C ASP A 61 -11.94 1.41 -23.28
N VAL A 62 -10.85 2.14 -23.05
CA VAL A 62 -9.50 1.60 -22.88
C VAL A 62 -9.39 0.78 -21.59
N ALA A 63 -9.93 1.29 -20.47
CA ALA A 63 -9.91 0.57 -19.20
C ALA A 63 -10.81 -0.68 -19.25
N ILE A 64 -11.98 -0.56 -19.88
CA ILE A 64 -12.90 -1.68 -20.11
C ILE A 64 -12.23 -2.74 -21.00
N GLU A 65 -11.58 -2.34 -22.09
CA GLU A 65 -10.86 -3.25 -22.97
C GLU A 65 -9.69 -3.93 -22.26
N ARG A 66 -8.95 -3.20 -21.42
CA ARG A 66 -7.87 -3.77 -20.60
C ARG A 66 -8.41 -4.85 -19.67
N ILE A 67 -9.48 -4.58 -18.92
CA ILE A 67 -10.11 -5.55 -18.02
C ILE A 67 -10.65 -6.75 -18.83
N ALA A 68 -11.31 -6.49 -19.96
CA ALA A 68 -11.86 -7.51 -20.83
C ALA A 68 -10.77 -8.46 -21.36
N ARG A 69 -9.63 -7.94 -21.82
CA ARG A 69 -8.52 -8.73 -22.37
C ARG A 69 -7.69 -9.42 -21.30
N GLU A 70 -7.32 -8.71 -20.23
CA GLU A 70 -6.38 -9.20 -19.21
C GLU A 70 -7.05 -10.09 -18.17
N GLN A 71 -8.21 -9.69 -17.65
CA GLN A 71 -8.87 -10.40 -16.56
C GLN A 71 -9.91 -11.40 -17.07
N LEU A 72 -10.60 -11.08 -18.17
CA LEU A 72 -11.70 -11.89 -18.69
C LEU A 72 -11.31 -12.70 -19.94
N GLY A 73 -10.14 -12.46 -20.54
CA GLY A 73 -9.68 -13.15 -21.75
C GLY A 73 -10.57 -12.93 -22.97
N LEU A 74 -11.42 -11.90 -22.94
CA LEU A 74 -12.37 -11.58 -24.00
C LEU A 74 -11.65 -10.85 -25.15
N VAL A 75 -12.03 -11.21 -26.38
CA VAL A 75 -11.50 -10.64 -27.62
C VAL A 75 -12.63 -9.97 -28.40
N LYS A 76 -12.34 -8.88 -29.12
CA LYS A 76 -13.36 -8.14 -29.87
C LYS A 76 -13.80 -8.96 -31.11
N PRO A 77 -15.07 -8.85 -31.56
CA PRO A 77 -15.51 -9.48 -32.80
C PRO A 77 -14.65 -9.01 -33.99
N GLY A 78 -13.90 -9.93 -34.60
CA GLY A 78 -12.94 -9.63 -35.68
C GLY A 78 -11.47 -9.78 -35.29
N ASP A 79 -11.15 -9.89 -33.99
CA ASP A 79 -9.80 -10.22 -33.53
C ASP A 79 -9.45 -11.69 -33.85
N LYS A 80 -8.20 -11.95 -34.28
CA LYS A 80 -7.67 -13.30 -34.46
C LYS A 80 -6.93 -13.73 -33.19
N PRO A 81 -7.48 -14.63 -32.36
CA PRO A 81 -6.79 -15.06 -31.15
C PRO A 81 -5.50 -15.81 -31.53
N LEU A 82 -4.35 -15.27 -31.13
CA LEU A 82 -3.06 -15.94 -31.28
C LEU A 82 -2.85 -16.86 -30.07
N VAL A 83 -3.18 -18.14 -30.24
CA VAL A 83 -2.82 -19.15 -29.23
C VAL A 83 -1.35 -19.49 -29.44
N LEU A 84 -0.51 -19.08 -28.50
CA LEU A 84 0.86 -19.58 -28.40
C LEU A 84 0.79 -21.06 -28.03
N LEU A 85 0.71 -21.93 -29.04
CA LEU A 85 1.13 -23.32 -28.87
C LEU A 85 2.62 -23.23 -28.55
N GLY A 86 2.95 -23.32 -27.26
CA GLY A 86 4.32 -23.58 -26.86
C GLY A 86 4.75 -24.82 -27.63
N ASP A 87 5.70 -24.65 -28.54
CA ASP A 87 6.32 -25.76 -29.21
C ASP A 87 6.95 -26.65 -28.14
N ALA A 88 6.21 -27.67 -27.70
CA ALA A 88 6.80 -28.86 -27.10
C ALA A 88 7.83 -29.50 -28.07
N ALA A 89 7.89 -29.04 -29.32
CA ALA A 89 8.86 -29.40 -30.34
C ALA A 89 10.16 -28.56 -30.32
N SER A 90 10.33 -27.61 -29.40
CA SER A 90 11.65 -27.03 -29.10
C SER A 90 12.12 -27.36 -27.69
N ALA A 91 11.82 -28.57 -27.23
CA ALA A 91 12.84 -29.30 -26.50
C ALA A 91 14.06 -29.42 -27.45
N PRO A 92 15.29 -29.07 -27.01
CA PRO A 92 16.50 -29.34 -27.79
C PRO A 92 16.43 -30.79 -28.28
N PRO A 93 16.83 -31.09 -29.54
CA PRO A 93 16.72 -32.44 -30.05
C PRO A 93 17.38 -33.36 -29.03
N ALA A 94 16.58 -34.27 -28.46
CA ALA A 94 17.09 -35.35 -27.65
C ALA A 94 18.13 -36.04 -28.53
N GLN A 95 19.40 -35.74 -28.27
CA GLN A 95 20.51 -36.36 -28.95
C GLN A 95 20.27 -37.86 -28.83
N PRO A 96 20.34 -38.62 -29.92
CA PRO A 96 20.38 -40.06 -29.83
C PRO A 96 21.60 -40.35 -28.97
N SER A 97 21.40 -40.71 -27.71
CA SER A 97 22.43 -41.30 -26.87
C SER A 97 22.67 -42.70 -27.42
N ALA A 98 23.33 -42.74 -28.58
CA ALA A 98 23.98 -43.91 -29.10
C ALA A 98 25.07 -44.23 -28.08
N ALA A 99 24.85 -45.35 -27.38
CA ALA A 99 25.77 -46.05 -26.51
C ALA A 99 27.24 -45.61 -26.63
N ALA A 100 27.74 -44.90 -25.62
CA ALA A 100 29.16 -44.76 -25.36
C ALA A 100 29.38 -44.76 -23.84
N GLY A 101 29.71 -45.94 -23.32
CA GLY A 101 30.31 -46.10 -22.00
C GLY A 101 29.33 -46.50 -20.91
N ALA A 102 29.26 -47.80 -20.65
CA ALA A 102 29.12 -48.30 -19.29
C ALA A 102 30.31 -47.78 -18.45
N GLY A 103 30.24 -46.51 -18.04
CA GLY A 103 31.02 -46.00 -16.92
C GLY A 103 30.22 -46.27 -15.64
N PRO A 104 30.87 -46.59 -14.51
CA PRO A 104 30.17 -46.89 -13.28
C PRO A 104 29.21 -45.75 -12.95
N ALA A 105 27.94 -46.09 -12.71
CA ALA A 105 26.95 -45.18 -12.17
C ALA A 105 27.58 -44.48 -10.97
N ARG A 106 27.87 -43.17 -11.09
CA ARG A 106 28.30 -42.40 -9.93
C ARG A 106 27.19 -42.57 -8.91
N PRO A 107 27.47 -43.10 -7.71
CA PRO A 107 26.45 -43.14 -6.68
C PRO A 107 26.01 -41.70 -6.47
N ALA A 108 24.72 -41.42 -6.70
CA ALA A 108 24.13 -40.16 -6.31
C ALA A 108 24.51 -39.95 -4.85
N ASP A 109 25.29 -38.90 -4.57
CA ASP A 109 25.82 -38.65 -3.24
C ASP A 109 24.61 -38.43 -2.33
N GLN A 110 24.27 -39.42 -1.50
CA GLN A 110 23.06 -39.44 -0.67
C GLN A 110 23.15 -38.46 0.50
N ARG A 111 24.20 -37.62 0.53
CA ARG A 111 24.40 -36.65 1.58
C ARG A 111 23.37 -35.52 1.44
N PRO A 112 22.67 -35.19 2.54
CA PRO A 112 21.68 -34.13 2.52
C PRO A 112 22.32 -32.80 2.13
N ILE A 113 21.61 -32.04 1.31
CA ILE A 113 22.10 -30.86 0.58
C ILE A 113 22.80 -29.83 1.49
N TRP A 114 22.35 -29.63 2.73
CA TRP A 114 22.97 -28.69 3.67
C TRP A 114 24.44 -29.02 3.99
N ARG A 115 24.80 -30.31 3.97
CA ARG A 115 26.16 -30.77 4.28
C ARG A 115 27.13 -30.43 3.15
N GLN A 116 26.64 -30.46 1.91
CA GLN A 116 27.40 -30.03 0.73
C GLN A 116 27.69 -28.53 0.79
N TRP A 117 26.73 -27.72 1.23
CA TRP A 117 26.93 -26.28 1.41
C TRP A 117 27.90 -25.95 2.54
N TRP A 118 27.86 -26.71 3.64
CA TRP A 118 28.76 -26.48 4.77
C TRP A 118 30.24 -26.63 4.38
N ASP A 119 30.58 -27.67 3.61
CA ASP A 119 31.95 -27.92 3.15
C ASP A 119 32.45 -26.82 2.19
N VAL A 120 31.56 -26.22 1.38
CA VAL A 120 31.93 -25.10 0.49
C VAL A 120 32.33 -23.84 1.28
N PHE A 121 31.66 -23.58 2.40
CA PHE A 121 31.88 -22.36 3.17
C PHE A 121 32.94 -22.49 4.27
N PHE A 122 33.22 -23.71 4.75
CA PHE A 122 34.09 -23.92 5.92
C PHE A 122 35.13 -25.04 5.73
N GLY A 123 35.32 -25.52 4.49
CA GLY A 123 36.31 -26.54 4.13
C GLY A 123 37.71 -26.00 3.90
#